data_AF-A0A1I6BX36-F1
#
_entry.id   AF-A0A1I6BX36-F1
#
_cell.length_a   1.000
_cell.length_b   1.000
_cell.length_c   1.000
_cell.angle_alpha   90.00
_cell.angle_beta   90.00
_cell.angle_gamma   90.00
#
_symmetry.space_group_name_H-M   'P 1'
#
loop_
_entity.id
_entity.type
_entity.pdbx_description
1 polymer ?
#
loop_
_entity_poly.entity_id
_entity_poly.type
_entity_poly.pdbx_seq_one_letter_code
_entity_poly.pdbx_strand_id
1 'polypeptide(L)' 'MNHEQDYDSDFDREDDLTKEALQDILKQSHERETELMRNYLMVEERLHGYEDLKNSLENFAEGNAKRSKQLEEALQKLH' A
#
# COMPACT_ATOMS: atom_id res chain seq x y z
N MET A 1 -38.36 41.64 8.22
CA MET A 1 -37.64 40.53 8.88
C MET A 1 -37.18 39.64 7.74
N ASN A 2 -35.90 39.75 7.36
CA ASN A 2 -35.33 38.99 6.25
C ASN A 2 -35.10 37.55 6.71
N HIS A 3 -35.78 36.61 6.08
CA HIS A 3 -35.37 35.20 6.07
C HIS A 3 -34.21 35.10 5.08
N GLU A 4 -32.98 35.34 5.54
CA GLU A 4 -31.79 34.93 4.81
C GLU A 4 -31.66 33.42 4.96
N GLN A 5 -32.23 32.75 3.97
CA GLN A 5 -31.96 31.38 3.60
C GLN A 5 -30.52 31.32 3.07
N ASP A 6 -29.56 31.15 3.95
CA ASP A 6 -28.23 30.67 3.57
C ASP A 6 -28.19 29.17 3.85
N TYR A 7 -28.82 28.43 2.93
CA TYR A 7 -28.39 27.08 2.59
C TYR A 7 -27.02 27.17 1.89
N ASP A 8 -26.24 26.10 1.99
CA ASP A 8 -24.91 25.87 1.40
C ASP A 8 -23.77 26.33 2.31
N SER A 9 -22.97 25.45 2.92
CA SER A 9 -22.28 24.34 2.29
C SER A 9 -21.78 23.38 3.37
N ASP A 10 -22.69 22.60 3.95
CA ASP A 10 -22.36 21.24 4.39
C ASP A 10 -22.13 20.41 3.11
N PHE A 11 -21.06 20.72 2.38
CA PHE A 11 -20.52 19.82 1.38
C PHE A 11 -19.81 18.73 2.17
N ASP A 12 -20.59 17.73 2.56
CA ASP A 12 -20.14 16.35 2.68
C ASP A 12 -19.26 16.05 1.46
N ARG A 13 -17.95 16.22 1.63
CA ARG A 13 -16.98 15.42 0.91
C ARG A 13 -16.74 14.17 1.73
N GLU A 14 -17.79 13.38 1.95
CA GLU A 14 -17.67 12.03 2.52
C GLU A 14 -16.79 11.11 1.63
N ASP A 15 -16.50 11.51 0.39
CA ASP A 15 -15.61 10.83 -0.55
C ASP A 15 -14.14 11.31 -0.53
N ASP A 16 -13.78 12.36 0.23
CA ASP A 16 -12.38 12.81 0.28
C ASP A 16 -11.57 11.92 1.23
N LEU A 17 -10.61 11.18 0.67
CA LEU A 17 -9.66 10.38 1.43
C LEU A 17 -8.82 11.31 2.34
N THR A 18 -9.04 11.23 3.66
CA THR A 18 -8.26 12.02 4.62
C THR A 18 -6.77 11.65 4.56
N LYS A 19 -5.91 12.58 4.95
CA LYS A 19 -4.46 12.36 4.98
C LYS A 19 -4.09 11.16 5.86
N GLU A 20 -4.78 11.03 7.00
CA GLU A 20 -4.63 9.95 7.96
C GLU A 20 -5.07 8.61 7.35
N ALA A 21 -6.23 8.57 6.70
CA ALA A 21 -6.73 7.35 6.05
C ALA A 21 -5.79 6.90 4.92
N LEU A 22 -5.28 7.84 4.11
CA LEU A 22 -4.29 7.55 3.08
C LEU A 22 -3.00 7.00 3.69
N GLN A 23 -2.50 7.62 4.77
CA GLN A 23 -1.28 7.18 5.44
C GLN A 23 -1.44 5.75 5.98
N ASP A 24 -2.59 5.42 6.56
CA ASP A 24 -2.86 4.08 7.08
C ASP A 24 -2.97 3.03 5.96
N ILE A 25 -3.62 3.36 4.84
CA ILE A 25 -3.68 2.46 3.67
C ILE A 25 -2.27 2.18 3.13
N LEU A 26 -1.42 3.20 3.03
CA LEU A 26 -0.05 3.06 2.53
C LEU A 26 0.83 2.25 3.49
N LYS A 27 0.71 2.45 4.82
CA LYS A 27 1.40 1.64 5.83
C LYS A 27 0.98 0.18 5.76
N GLN A 28 -0.32 -0.10 5.72
CA GLN A 28 -0.83 -1.47 5.59
C GLN A 28 -0.36 -2.13 4.30
N SER A 29 -0.30 -1.37 3.20
CA SER A 29 0.20 -1.90 1.93
C SER A 29 1.70 -2.21 2.00
N HIS A 30 2.49 -1.36 2.68
CA HIS A 30 3.92 -1.58 2.88
C HIS A 30 4.21 -2.85 3.71
N GLU A 31 3.42 -3.05 4.77
CA GLU A 31 3.48 -4.26 5.58
C GLU A 31 3.17 -5.52 4.75
N ARG A 32 2.11 -5.48 3.93
CA ARG A 32 1.75 -6.60 3.04
C ARG A 32 2.83 -6.90 2.00
N GLU A 33 3.41 -5.88 1.37
CA GLU A 33 4.51 -6.07 0.43
C GLU A 33 5.71 -6.75 1.12
N THR A 34 6.04 -6.32 2.34
CA THR A 34 7.13 -6.89 3.13
C THR A 34 6.84 -8.34 3.54
N GLU A 35 5.61 -8.66 3.93
CA GLU A 35 5.19 -10.03 4.26
C GLU A 35 5.25 -10.95 3.04
N LEU A 36 4.70 -10.52 1.90
CA LEU A 36 4.75 -11.28 0.65
C LEU A 36 6.18 -11.58 0.21
N MET A 37 7.05 -10.57 0.27
CA MET A 37 8.48 -10.73 -0.02
C MET A 37 9.10 -11.84 0.83
N ARG A 38 8.90 -11.79 2.15
CA ARG A 38 9.44 -12.79 3.09
C ARG A 38 8.88 -14.18 2.82
N ASN A 39 7.59 -14.27 2.50
CA ASN A 39 6.94 -15.54 2.19
C ASN A 39 7.50 -16.16 0.92
N TYR A 40 7.70 -15.38 -0.15
CA TYR A 40 8.27 -15.91 -1.39
C TYR A 40 9.71 -16.38 -1.21
N LEU A 41 10.56 -15.62 -0.50
CA LEU A 41 11.92 -16.06 -0.18
C LEU A 41 11.93 -17.35 0.67
N MET A 42 11.07 -17.43 1.69
CA MET A 42 10.96 -18.63 2.53
C MET A 42 10.52 -19.87 1.74
N VAL A 43 9.60 -19.70 0.78
CA VAL A 43 9.14 -20.81 -0.07
C VAL A 43 10.22 -21.20 -1.08
N GLU A 44 10.90 -20.22 -1.67
CA GLU A 44 12.00 -20.42 -2.62
C GLU A 44 13.15 -21.23 -2.00
N GLU A 45 13.58 -20.87 -0.78
CA GLU A 45 14.61 -21.60 -0.03
C GLU A 45 14.24 -23.07 0.25
N ARG A 46 12.96 -23.36 0.41
CA ARG A 46 12.43 -24.71 0.73
C ARG A 46 12.07 -25.53 -0.51
N LEU A 47 12.01 -24.90 -1.68
CA LEU A 47 11.59 -25.55 -2.91
C LEU A 47 12.79 -26.22 -3.58
N HIS A 48 12.73 -27.55 -3.72
CA HIS A 48 13.77 -28.35 -4.36
C HIS A 48 13.28 -28.95 -5.67
N GLY A 49 14.10 -28.88 -6.71
CA GLY A 49 13.83 -29.53 -8.01
C GLY A 49 12.91 -28.77 -8.98
N TYR A 50 12.54 -27.52 -8.66
CA TYR A 50 11.67 -26.68 -9.50
C TYR A 50 12.31 -25.33 -9.81
N GLU A 51 13.43 -25.33 -10.54
CA GLU A 51 14.25 -24.13 -10.78
C GLU A 51 13.48 -22.96 -11.37
N ASP A 52 12.61 -23.21 -12.36
CA ASP A 52 11.78 -22.16 -12.99
C ASP A 52 10.82 -21.49 -11.99
N LEU A 53 10.31 -22.27 -11.03
CA LEU A 53 9.44 -21.74 -9.98
C LEU A 53 10.25 -20.98 -8.93
N LYS A 54 11.47 -21.42 -8.59
CA LYS A 54 12.39 -20.66 -7.72
C LYS A 54 12.68 -19.28 -8.31
N ASN A 55 13.06 -19.23 -9.58
CA ASN A 55 13.28 -17.97 -10.30
C ASN A 55 12.03 -17.08 -10.29
N SER A 56 10.84 -17.65 -10.42
CA SER A 56 9.59 -16.88 -10.35
C SER A 56 9.36 -16.30 -8.96
N LEU A 57 9.64 -17.06 -7.90
CA LEU A 57 9.52 -16.61 -6.50
C LEU A 57 10.52 -15.50 -6.16
N GLU A 58 11.77 -15.60 -6.62
CA GLU A 58 12.77 -14.53 -6.49
C GLU A 58 12.29 -13.25 -7.19
N ASN A 59 11.81 -13.36 -8.43
CA ASN A 59 11.28 -12.22 -9.18
C ASN A 59 10.09 -11.56 -8.46
N PHE A 60 9.21 -12.34 -7.83
CA PHE A 60 8.12 -11.79 -7.03
C PHE A 60 8.65 -11.04 -5.81
N ALA A 61 9.60 -11.63 -5.07
CA ALA A 61 10.22 -11.00 -3.90
C ALA A 61 10.93 -9.68 -4.26
N GLU A 62 11.69 -9.64 -5.37
CA GLU A 62 12.30 -8.40 -5.87
C GLU A 62 11.25 -7.34 -6.23
N GLY A 63 10.15 -7.76 -6.86
CA GLY A 63 9.02 -6.89 -7.15
C GLY A 63 8.39 -6.31 -5.88
N ASN A 64 8.21 -7.12 -4.84
CA ASN A 64 7.73 -6.67 -3.53
C ASN A 64 8.71 -5.68 -2.88
N ALA A 65 10.02 -5.95 -2.93
CA ALA A 65 11.04 -5.05 -2.40
C ALA A 65 10.98 -3.66 -3.06
N LYS A 66 10.84 -3.63 -4.40
CA LYS A 66 10.70 -2.39 -5.16
C LYS A 66 9.44 -1.61 -4.75
N ARG A 67 8.29 -2.29 -4.63
CA ARG A 67 7.03 -1.65 -4.23
C ARG A 67 7.07 -1.16 -2.78
N SER A 68 7.68 -1.93 -1.88
CA SER A 68 7.92 -1.54 -0.49
C SER A 68 8.70 -0.21 -0.42
N LYS A 69 9.81 -0.08 -1.18
CA LYS A 69 10.55 1.18 -1.27
C LYS A 69 9.70 2.35 -1.82
N GLN A 70 8.90 2.11 -2.85
CA GLN A 70 8.02 3.14 -3.42
C GLN A 70 6.95 3.60 -2.41
N LEU A 71 6.45 2.69 -1.57
CA LEU A 71 5.50 3.00 -0.50
C LEU A 71 6.16 3.80 0.63
N GLU A 72 7.41 3.49 1.00
CA GLU A 72 8.18 4.32 1.94
C GLU A 72 8.37 5.74 1.42
N GLU A 73 8.76 5.89 0.15
CA GLU A 73 8.89 7.20 -0.50
C GLU A 73 7.55 7.96 -0.54
N ALA A 74 6.43 7.27 -0.75
CA ALA A 74 5.11 7.86 -0.71
C ALA A 74 4.72 8.32 0.71
N LEU A 75 5.00 7.51 1.73
CA LEU A 75 4.76 7.85 3.13
C LEU A 75 5.60 9.06 3.57
N GLN A 76 6.85 9.17 3.12
CA GLN A 76 7.71 10.32 3.39
C GLN A 76 7.14 11.63 2.82
N LYS A 77 6.41 11.58 1.69
CA LYS A 77 5.75 12.76 1.11
C LYS A 77 4.51 13.21 1.89
N LEU A 78 4.00 12.36 2.78
CA LEU A 78 2.88 12.68 3.67
C LEU A 78 3.35 13.22 5.02
N HIS A 79 4.64 13.18 5.35
CA HIS A 79 5.18 13.84 6.54
C HIS A 79 5.38 15.33 6.28
#